data_AF-A0A3M7KP41-F1
#
_entry.id   AF-A0A3M7KP41-F1
#
_cell.length_a   1.000
_cell.length_b   1.000
_cell.length_c   1.000
_cell.angle_alpha   90.00
_cell.angle_beta   90.00
_cell.angle_gamma   90.00
#
_symmetry.space_group_name_H-M   'P 1'
#
loop_
_entity.id
_entity.type
_entity.pdbx_description
1 polymer ?
#
loop_
_entity_poly.entity_id
_entity_poly.type
_entity_poly.pdbx_seq_one_letter_code
_entity_poly.pdbx_strand_id
1 'polypeptide(L)'
;MASRQARGVLNFVASSLVRSSAAPRALIALPYSAAVRAACEVAGGPPNGFTLTESQGDCLVTLTKEHQGETVTIELIAGSETEDEEFEIPDHDHEAEEEVEEGPAPATPFSVSIVKGDTEMRFEVRVRGDGSMEVDEVTLPPADEDEEAFNEVPYQGPRFEELDEGLQAELLHYLDERGVNADLAVYITALNFDKEQREYTQWLERMQAFVAQKA
;
A
#
# COMPACT_ATOMS: atom_id res chain seq x y z
N MET A 1 47.56 -68.61 -29.97
CA MET A 1 47.75 -67.77 -28.76
C MET A 1 47.61 -66.32 -29.17
N ALA A 2 46.50 -65.67 -28.82
CA ALA A 2 46.42 -64.21 -28.78
C ALA A 2 45.28 -63.83 -27.83
N SER A 3 45.63 -63.00 -26.87
CA SER A 3 44.92 -62.74 -25.62
C SER A 3 43.74 -61.78 -25.81
N ARG A 4 42.67 -62.01 -25.03
CA ARG A 4 41.57 -61.07 -24.78
C ARG A 4 42.00 -60.02 -23.76
N GLN A 5 41.67 -58.74 -24.01
CA GLN A 5 41.34 -57.71 -23.01
C GLN A 5 40.72 -56.52 -23.77
N ALA A 6 39.39 -56.33 -23.69
CA ALA A 6 38.65 -55.52 -22.72
C ALA A 6 38.57 -54.03 -23.12
N ARG A 7 37.54 -53.70 -23.92
CA ARG A 7 37.00 -52.34 -24.08
C ARG A 7 36.12 -52.04 -22.86
N GLY A 8 36.51 -51.05 -22.05
CA GLY A 8 35.64 -50.50 -21.01
C GLY A 8 34.54 -49.66 -21.67
N VAL A 9 33.31 -50.15 -21.63
CA VAL A 9 32.10 -49.36 -21.89
C VAL A 9 31.57 -48.94 -20.53
N LEU A 10 31.66 -47.65 -20.22
CA LEU A 10 30.99 -47.06 -19.06
C LEU A 10 29.48 -47.07 -19.33
N ASN A 11 28.79 -48.09 -18.82
CA ASN A 11 27.34 -48.07 -18.68
C ASN A 11 26.98 -47.09 -17.56
N PHE A 12 26.47 -45.90 -17.93
CA PHE A 12 25.74 -45.06 -17.00
C PHE A 12 24.38 -45.72 -16.74
N VAL A 13 24.25 -46.35 -15.58
CA VAL A 13 22.95 -46.73 -15.03
C VAL A 13 22.26 -45.42 -14.63
N ALA A 14 21.20 -45.05 -15.36
CA ALA A 14 20.30 -43.99 -14.95
C ALA A 14 19.60 -44.41 -13.67
N SER A 15 20.19 -44.05 -12.53
CA SER A 15 19.56 -44.16 -11.22
C SER A 15 18.37 -43.20 -11.23
N SER A 16 17.17 -43.75 -11.09
CA SER A 16 15.95 -42.95 -10.99
C SER A 16 16.03 -42.10 -9.72
N LEU A 17 16.41 -40.84 -9.87
CA LEU A 17 16.15 -39.83 -8.87
C LEU A 17 14.63 -39.68 -8.80
N VAL A 18 14.07 -40.22 -7.71
CA VAL A 18 12.75 -39.90 -7.21
C VAL A 18 12.61 -38.39 -7.23
N ARG A 19 11.82 -37.86 -8.18
CA ARG A 19 11.33 -36.48 -8.12
C ARG A 19 10.53 -36.37 -6.83
N SER A 20 11.13 -35.74 -5.82
CA SER A 20 10.42 -35.35 -4.61
C SER A 20 9.34 -34.34 -4.99
N SER A 21 8.11 -34.83 -5.18
CA SER A 21 6.90 -34.07 -5.53
C SER A 21 6.27 -33.42 -4.28
N ALA A 22 7.08 -32.92 -3.35
CA ALA A 22 6.58 -32.37 -2.10
C ALA A 22 6.28 -30.85 -2.17
N ALA A 23 6.96 -30.11 -3.05
CA ALA A 23 6.83 -28.66 -3.15
C ALA A 23 5.44 -28.14 -3.58
N PRO A 24 4.73 -28.70 -4.57
CA PRO A 24 3.46 -28.12 -5.01
C PRO A 24 2.30 -28.38 -4.02
N ARG A 25 2.44 -29.34 -3.10
CA ARG A 25 1.36 -29.76 -2.19
C ARG A 25 1.16 -28.82 -1.00
N ALA A 26 2.22 -28.17 -0.53
CA ALA A 26 2.16 -27.24 0.60
C ALA A 26 1.47 -25.92 0.22
N LEU A 27 1.71 -25.40 -0.99
CA LEU A 27 1.08 -24.18 -1.50
C LEU A 27 -0.42 -24.35 -1.79
N ILE A 28 -0.87 -25.58 -2.07
CA ILE A 28 -2.29 -25.89 -2.32
C ILE A 28 -3.11 -25.95 -1.00
N ALA A 29 -2.45 -26.02 0.16
CA ALA A 29 -3.09 -26.30 1.45
C ALA A 29 -3.16 -25.09 2.40
N LEU A 30 -3.20 -23.85 1.89
CA LEU A 30 -3.46 -22.68 2.73
C LEU A 30 -4.97 -22.62 3.07
N PRO A 31 -5.38 -22.74 4.36
CA PRO A 31 -6.76 -22.65 4.78
C PRO A 31 -7.24 -21.18 4.93
N TYR A 32 -6.58 -20.23 4.26
CA TYR A 32 -6.90 -18.80 4.32
C TYR A 32 -7.93 -18.45 3.24
N SER A 33 -9.07 -19.13 3.22
CA SER A 33 -10.20 -18.82 2.32
C SER A 33 -11.50 -18.54 3.07
N ALA A 34 -11.41 -18.22 4.36
CA ALA A 34 -12.57 -17.94 5.18
C ALA A 34 -12.86 -16.43 5.23
N ALA A 35 -13.67 -16.00 4.26
CA ALA A 35 -14.53 -14.81 4.29
C ALA A 35 -13.85 -13.44 4.49
N VAL A 36 -13.60 -12.75 3.37
CA VAL A 36 -13.61 -11.29 3.36
C VAL A 36 -15.05 -10.87 3.67
N ARG A 37 -15.35 -10.65 4.95
CA ARG A 37 -16.41 -9.72 5.30
C ARG A 37 -15.82 -8.34 5.04
N ALA A 38 -16.37 -7.62 4.07
CA ALA A 38 -16.23 -6.18 4.07
C ALA A 38 -16.54 -5.71 5.50
N ALA A 39 -15.60 -5.00 6.12
CA ALA A 39 -15.86 -4.35 7.39
C ALA A 39 -17.17 -3.57 7.24
N CYS A 40 -18.03 -3.60 8.26
CA CYS A 40 -19.35 -2.94 8.21
C CYS A 40 -19.24 -1.46 7.79
N GLU A 41 -18.08 -0.85 8.04
CA GLU A 41 -17.68 0.51 7.68
C GLU A 41 -17.57 0.73 6.17
N VAL A 42 -17.08 -0.24 5.39
CA VAL A 42 -16.93 -0.09 3.93
C VAL A 42 -18.27 -0.31 3.19
N ALA A 43 -19.15 -1.15 3.75
CA ALA A 43 -20.43 -1.50 3.13
C ALA A 43 -21.40 -0.30 2.97
N GLY A 44 -21.22 0.75 3.77
CA GLY A 44 -22.00 1.99 3.69
C GLY A 44 -21.62 2.90 2.52
N GLY A 45 -20.51 2.61 1.84
CA GLY A 45 -19.88 3.53 0.90
C GLY A 45 -19.12 4.66 1.61
N PRO A 46 -18.36 5.46 0.85
CA PRO A 46 -17.55 6.52 1.43
C PRO A 46 -18.43 7.64 2.02
N PRO A 47 -18.02 8.24 3.15
CA PRO A 47 -18.75 9.34 3.77
C PRO A 47 -18.67 10.62 2.92
N ASN A 48 -19.33 11.69 3.38
CA ASN A 48 -19.17 13.05 2.87
C ASN A 48 -19.49 13.27 1.38
N GLY A 49 -20.18 12.31 0.74
CA GLY A 49 -20.62 12.39 -0.65
C GLY A 49 -19.53 12.06 -1.69
N PHE A 50 -18.46 11.39 -1.27
CA PHE A 50 -17.46 10.86 -2.18
C PHE A 50 -18.00 9.69 -3.02
N THR A 51 -17.37 9.46 -4.16
CA THR A 51 -17.63 8.30 -5.02
C THR A 51 -16.37 7.45 -5.09
N LEU A 52 -16.49 6.18 -4.69
CA LEU A 52 -15.40 5.21 -4.73
C LEU A 52 -15.21 4.65 -6.14
N THR A 53 -13.98 4.68 -6.64
CA THR A 53 -13.54 4.03 -7.88
C THR A 53 -12.34 3.14 -7.57
N GLU A 54 -12.46 1.85 -7.87
CA GLU A 54 -11.38 0.86 -7.75
C GLU A 54 -11.59 -0.27 -8.77
N SER A 55 -10.52 -1.02 -9.08
CA SER A 55 -10.60 -2.16 -9.99
C SER A 55 -9.86 -3.38 -9.43
N GLN A 56 -10.30 -4.58 -9.79
CA GLN A 56 -9.70 -5.82 -9.29
C GLN A 56 -8.31 -6.05 -9.90
N GLY A 57 -7.31 -6.38 -9.08
CA GLY A 57 -5.91 -6.55 -9.50
C GLY A 57 -5.12 -5.26 -9.56
N ASP A 58 -5.73 -4.13 -9.16
CA ASP A 58 -5.12 -2.81 -9.05
C ASP A 58 -5.22 -2.37 -7.58
N CYS A 59 -4.10 -1.92 -7.02
CA CYS A 59 -4.04 -1.44 -5.64
C CYS A 59 -4.43 0.03 -5.51
N LEU A 60 -4.52 0.79 -6.62
CA LEU A 60 -4.98 2.16 -6.58
C LEU A 60 -6.48 2.22 -6.26
N VAL A 61 -6.82 3.04 -5.27
CA VAL A 61 -8.19 3.34 -4.90
C VAL A 61 -8.37 4.85 -4.94
N THR A 62 -9.44 5.30 -5.59
CA THR A 62 -9.73 6.72 -5.78
C THR A 62 -11.10 7.08 -5.22
N LEU A 63 -11.18 8.12 -4.40
CA LEU A 63 -12.43 8.75 -3.98
C LEU A 63 -12.57 10.12 -4.64
N THR A 64 -13.69 10.40 -5.30
CA THR A 64 -13.89 11.69 -6.00
C THR A 64 -15.18 12.38 -5.58
N LYS A 65 -15.16 13.72 -5.57
CA LYS A 65 -16.32 14.56 -5.27
C LYS A 65 -16.17 15.95 -5.88
N GLU A 66 -17.31 16.55 -6.22
CA GLU A 66 -17.41 17.97 -6.56
C GLU A 66 -17.79 18.80 -5.32
N HIS A 67 -17.07 19.89 -5.08
CA HIS A 67 -17.34 20.83 -3.98
C HIS A 67 -17.23 22.28 -4.47
N GLN A 68 -18.37 22.98 -4.59
CA GLN A 68 -18.41 24.42 -4.94
C GLN A 68 -17.65 24.82 -6.23
N GLY A 69 -17.58 23.91 -7.22
CA GLY A 69 -16.85 24.13 -8.48
C GLY A 69 -15.36 23.73 -8.43
N GLU A 70 -14.96 23.02 -7.38
CA GLU A 70 -13.66 22.36 -7.22
C GLU A 70 -13.86 20.85 -7.27
N THR A 71 -12.91 20.14 -7.89
CA THR A 71 -12.86 18.68 -7.88
C THR A 71 -11.91 18.23 -6.76
N VAL A 72 -12.44 17.47 -5.82
CA VAL A 72 -11.66 16.85 -4.73
C VAL A 72 -11.46 15.39 -5.06
N THR A 73 -10.20 14.98 -5.19
CA THR A 73 -9.77 13.62 -5.49
C THR A 73 -8.89 13.14 -4.37
N ILE A 74 -9.13 11.91 -3.91
CA ILE A 74 -8.34 11.27 -2.86
C ILE A 74 -7.82 9.97 -3.43
N GLU A 75 -6.52 9.73 -3.31
CA GLU A 75 -5.88 8.52 -3.80
C GLU A 75 -5.13 7.82 -2.67
N LEU A 76 -5.31 6.50 -2.59
CA LEU A 76 -4.55 5.65 -1.69
C LEU A 76 -4.13 4.39 -2.43
N ILE A 77 -3.02 3.80 -1.98
CA ILE A 77 -2.52 2.53 -2.49
C ILE A 77 -2.77 1.47 -1.42
N ALA A 78 -3.61 0.48 -1.74
CA ALA A 78 -3.93 -0.58 -0.81
C ALA A 78 -2.68 -1.35 -0.36
N GLY A 79 -2.48 -1.44 0.95
CA GLY A 79 -1.34 -2.12 1.57
C GLY A 79 -0.04 -1.30 1.57
N SER A 80 -0.06 -0.02 1.16
CA SER A 80 1.02 0.90 1.54
C SER A 80 0.79 1.32 2.97
N GLU A 81 1.50 0.71 3.91
CA GLU A 81 1.56 1.15 5.30
C GLU A 81 2.95 1.73 5.55
N THR A 82 3.03 2.82 6.31
CA THR A 82 4.31 3.41 6.73
C THR A 82 4.51 3.15 8.21
N GLU A 83 5.62 2.51 8.56
CA GLU A 83 6.08 2.48 9.95
C GLU A 83 6.63 3.87 10.28
N ASP A 84 6.19 4.47 11.38
CA ASP A 84 6.81 5.70 11.90
C ASP A 84 8.16 5.33 12.51
N GLU A 85 9.14 4.90 11.70
CA GLU A 85 10.44 4.46 12.21
C GLU A 85 11.24 5.64 12.79
N GLU A 86 11.03 5.97 14.07
CA GLU A 86 12.04 6.68 14.86
C GLU A 86 13.14 5.67 15.21
N PHE A 87 14.07 5.49 14.27
CA PHE A 87 15.22 4.58 14.41
C PHE A 87 16.15 5.11 15.54
N GLU A 88 15.85 4.79 16.79
CA GLU A 88 16.81 4.97 17.89
C GLU A 88 17.93 3.94 17.71
N ILE A 89 19.15 4.39 17.40
CA ILE A 89 20.34 3.52 17.36
C ILE A 89 20.58 3.03 18.79
N PRO A 90 20.42 1.73 19.11
CA PRO A 90 20.62 1.27 20.47
C PRO A 90 22.12 1.36 20.80
N ASP A 91 22.47 2.14 21.82
CA ASP A 91 23.81 2.09 22.42
C ASP A 91 24.02 0.66 22.96
N HIS A 92 24.89 -0.09 22.29
CA HIS A 92 25.13 -1.52 22.48
C HIS A 92 25.86 -1.81 23.81
N ASP A 93 25.20 -1.65 24.96
CA ASP A 93 25.78 -2.09 26.24
C ASP A 93 24.79 -2.30 27.41
N HIS A 94 23.55 -2.76 27.17
CA HIS A 94 22.68 -3.25 28.27
C HIS A 94 22.05 -4.63 27.96
N GLU A 95 22.45 -5.63 28.75
CA GLU A 95 21.64 -6.84 28.99
C GLU A 95 20.40 -6.44 29.81
N ALA A 96 19.37 -5.92 29.14
CA ALA A 96 18.03 -5.77 29.68
C ALA A 96 17.10 -6.78 29.00
N GLU A 97 16.19 -7.39 29.76
CA GLU A 97 15.07 -8.13 29.20
C GLU A 97 14.31 -7.14 28.29
N GLU A 98 14.42 -7.31 26.96
CA GLU A 98 13.69 -6.50 25.99
C GLU A 98 12.20 -6.75 26.22
N GLU A 99 11.55 -5.86 26.98
CA GLU A 99 10.15 -5.56 26.71
C GLU A 99 10.14 -5.15 25.24
N VAL A 100 9.50 -5.98 24.41
CA VAL A 100 9.25 -5.61 23.02
C VAL A 100 8.35 -4.40 23.11
N GLU A 101 8.94 -3.20 23.08
CA GLU A 101 8.21 -1.97 22.86
C GLU A 101 7.48 -2.22 21.53
N GLU A 102 6.14 -2.28 21.58
CA GLU A 102 5.35 -2.33 20.36
C GLU A 102 5.76 -1.10 19.57
N GLY A 103 6.53 -1.33 18.50
CA GLY A 103 6.94 -0.28 17.58
C GLY A 103 5.73 0.52 17.14
N PRO A 104 5.92 1.77 16.72
CA PRO A 104 4.81 2.65 16.42
C PRO A 104 3.88 2.00 15.40
N ALA A 105 2.58 2.10 15.69
CA ALA A 105 1.56 1.47 14.85
C ALA A 105 1.66 2.01 13.42
N PRO A 106 1.50 1.14 12.40
CA PRO A 106 1.58 1.57 11.00
C PRO A 106 0.54 2.65 10.70
N ALA A 107 0.94 3.63 9.90
CA ALA A 107 0.05 4.67 9.41
C ALA A 107 -0.45 4.34 7.99
N THR A 108 -1.68 4.76 7.69
CA THR A 108 -2.29 4.64 6.35
C THR A 108 -2.11 5.97 5.59
N PRO A 109 -1.20 6.06 4.62
CA PRO A 109 -1.02 7.24 3.79
C PRO A 109 -2.09 7.34 2.70
N PHE A 110 -2.45 8.56 2.34
CA PHE A 110 -3.27 8.89 1.18
C PHE A 110 -2.98 10.33 0.74
N SER A 111 -3.18 10.61 -0.54
CA SER A 111 -3.06 11.97 -1.08
C SER A 111 -4.43 12.59 -1.29
N VAL A 112 -4.51 13.91 -1.16
CA VAL A 112 -5.71 14.71 -1.46
C VAL A 112 -5.35 15.77 -2.47
N SER A 113 -5.98 15.71 -3.63
CA SER A 113 -5.86 16.68 -4.71
C SER A 113 -7.12 17.52 -4.83
N ILE A 114 -6.97 18.84 -4.75
CA ILE A 114 -8.06 19.81 -4.90
C ILE A 114 -7.77 20.65 -6.14
N VAL A 115 -8.56 20.42 -7.19
CA VAL A 115 -8.40 21.08 -8.49
C VAL A 115 -9.43 22.20 -8.63
N LYS A 116 -8.95 23.38 -9.00
CA LYS A 116 -9.74 24.58 -9.25
C LYS A 116 -9.28 25.28 -10.52
N GLY A 117 -10.09 25.18 -11.57
CA GLY A 117 -9.67 25.64 -12.91
C GLY A 117 -8.43 24.86 -13.34
N ASP A 118 -7.35 25.58 -13.64
CA ASP A 118 -6.07 24.99 -14.06
C ASP A 118 -5.08 24.82 -12.89
N THR A 119 -5.49 25.10 -11.65
CA THR A 119 -4.62 25.01 -10.47
C THR A 119 -4.97 23.82 -9.60
N GLU A 120 -3.94 23.19 -9.02
CA GLU A 120 -4.08 22.09 -8.07
C GLU A 120 -3.37 22.43 -6.76
N MET A 121 -3.99 22.02 -5.65
CA MET A 121 -3.34 21.94 -4.34
C MET A 121 -3.40 20.48 -3.88
N ARG A 122 -2.23 19.90 -3.60
CA ARG A 122 -2.08 18.51 -3.18
C ARG A 122 -1.62 18.44 -1.73
N PHE A 123 -2.22 17.55 -0.95
CA PHE A 123 -1.85 17.25 0.43
C PHE A 123 -1.42 15.80 0.51
N GLU A 124 -0.31 15.53 1.17
CA GLU A 124 0.06 14.18 1.60
C GLU A 124 -0.38 14.02 3.06
N VAL A 125 -1.20 13.00 3.32
CA VAL A 125 -1.89 12.81 4.59
C VAL A 125 -1.67 11.38 5.07
N ARG A 126 -1.53 11.20 6.38
CA ARG A 126 -1.50 9.86 7.01
C ARG A 126 -2.53 9.75 8.12
N VAL A 127 -3.11 8.57 8.27
CA VAL A 127 -3.92 8.19 9.43
C VAL A 127 -3.09 7.29 10.33
N ARG A 128 -2.78 7.72 11.55
CA ARG A 128 -2.04 6.90 12.53
C ARG A 128 -2.90 5.76 13.06
N GLY A 129 -2.26 4.79 13.72
CA GLY A 129 -2.95 3.65 14.34
C GLY A 129 -3.98 4.02 15.43
N ASP A 130 -3.90 5.22 15.99
CA ASP A 130 -4.91 5.75 16.93
C ASP A 130 -6.10 6.45 16.23
N GLY A 131 -6.11 6.49 14.89
CA GLY A 131 -7.14 7.12 14.08
C GLY A 131 -6.96 8.62 13.86
N SER A 132 -5.89 9.23 14.39
CA SER A 132 -5.58 10.64 14.15
C SER A 132 -5.07 10.86 12.72
N MET A 133 -5.51 11.97 12.12
CA MET A 133 -5.13 12.37 10.77
C MET A 133 -4.07 13.48 10.84
N GLU A 134 -2.96 13.30 10.13
CA GLU A 134 -1.85 14.24 10.06
C GLU A 134 -1.53 14.58 8.61
N VAL A 135 -1.27 15.86 8.35
CA VAL A 135 -0.79 16.34 7.05
C VAL A 135 0.73 16.42 7.12
N ASP A 136 1.41 15.76 6.19
CA ASP A 136 2.87 15.76 6.10
C ASP A 136 3.38 16.90 5.23
N GLU A 137 2.72 17.12 4.09
CA GLU A 137 3.17 18.07 3.06
C GLU A 137 1.99 18.68 2.31
N VAL A 138 2.18 19.91 1.83
CA VAL A 138 1.25 20.60 0.94
C VAL A 138 2.00 21.17 -0.25
N THR A 139 1.64 20.71 -1.44
CA THR A 139 2.27 21.09 -2.71
C THR A 139 1.29 21.81 -3.62
N LEU A 140 1.81 22.71 -4.45
CA LEU A 140 1.08 23.37 -5.53
C LEU A 140 1.72 22.97 -6.87
N PRO A 141 1.28 21.86 -7.48
CA PRO A 141 1.79 21.43 -8.77
C PRO A 141 1.60 22.52 -9.85
N PRO A 142 2.54 22.67 -10.79
CA PRO A 142 2.38 23.60 -11.90
C PRO A 142 1.18 23.21 -12.77
N ALA A 143 0.42 24.21 -13.21
CA ALA A 143 -0.78 24.04 -14.04
C ALA A 143 -0.50 23.40 -15.42
N ASP A 144 0.69 23.66 -15.96
CA ASP A 144 1.10 23.22 -17.29
C ASP A 144 2.06 22.04 -17.16
N GLU A 145 1.55 20.82 -17.18
CA GLU A 145 2.35 19.62 -17.45
C GLU A 145 2.58 19.51 -18.97
N ASP A 146 3.43 20.38 -19.53
CA ASP A 146 4.06 20.03 -20.80
C ASP A 146 4.89 18.78 -20.52
N GLU A 147 4.48 17.63 -21.06
CA GLU A 147 5.17 16.33 -20.94
C GLU A 147 6.66 16.42 -21.35
N GLU A 148 7.09 17.50 -22.01
CA GLU A 148 8.48 17.77 -22.40
C GLU A 148 9.34 18.45 -21.31
N ALA A 149 8.76 18.82 -20.16
CA ALA A 149 9.44 19.50 -19.03
C ALA A 149 10.15 18.54 -18.06
N PHE A 150 10.67 17.40 -18.54
CA PHE A 150 11.35 16.34 -17.78
C PHE A 150 12.57 16.77 -16.91
N ASN A 151 12.91 18.06 -16.84
CA ASN A 151 14.06 18.59 -16.11
C ASN A 151 13.72 19.56 -14.96
N GLU A 152 12.46 19.95 -14.76
CA GLU A 152 12.09 20.84 -13.67
C GLU A 152 11.38 20.03 -12.57
N VAL A 153 12.08 19.84 -11.44
CA VAL A 153 11.46 19.31 -10.22
C VAL A 153 10.80 20.50 -9.53
N PRO A 154 9.46 20.62 -9.51
CA PRO A 154 8.80 21.74 -8.88
C PRO A 154 9.06 21.70 -7.37
N TYR A 155 9.07 22.88 -6.74
CA TYR A 155 9.17 22.98 -5.30
C TYR A 155 7.98 22.29 -4.65
N GLN A 156 8.25 21.31 -3.78
CA GLN A 156 7.20 20.49 -3.16
C GLN A 156 6.54 21.17 -1.95
N GLY A 157 7.24 22.14 -1.35
CA GLY A 157 6.80 22.79 -0.12
C GLY A 157 7.80 22.54 1.02
N PRO A 158 7.63 23.22 2.16
CA PRO A 158 8.25 22.80 3.41
C PRO A 158 7.44 21.63 4.02
N ARG A 159 7.96 21.03 5.08
CA ARG A 159 7.14 20.13 5.91
C ARG A 159 5.97 20.92 6.50
N PHE A 160 4.79 20.29 6.61
CA PHE A 160 3.60 20.96 7.12
C PHE A 160 3.81 21.56 8.53
N GLU A 161 4.55 20.84 9.39
CA GLU A 161 4.90 21.28 10.74
C GLU A 161 5.77 22.55 10.79
N GLU A 162 6.48 22.88 9.70
CA GLU A 162 7.30 24.08 9.61
C GLU A 162 6.48 25.33 9.24
N LEU A 163 5.21 25.18 8.87
CA LEU A 163 4.31 26.29 8.59
C LEU A 163 3.90 27.03 9.88
N ASP A 164 3.48 28.29 9.73
CA ASP A 164 2.87 29.03 10.85
C ASP A 164 1.62 28.30 11.39
N GLU A 165 1.47 28.24 12.72
CA GLU A 165 0.36 27.51 13.38
C GLU A 165 -1.02 27.98 12.90
N GLY A 166 -1.19 29.28 12.63
CA GLY A 166 -2.44 29.82 12.10
C GLY A 166 -2.72 29.32 10.68
N LEU A 167 -1.69 29.23 9.84
CA LEU A 167 -1.80 28.67 8.49
C LEU A 167 -2.12 27.17 8.54
N GLN A 168 -1.48 26.41 9.42
CA GLN A 168 -1.79 25.00 9.62
C GLN A 168 -3.27 24.79 9.99
N ALA A 169 -3.78 25.57 10.94
CA ALA A 169 -5.18 25.49 11.36
C ALA A 169 -6.17 25.80 10.23
N GLU A 170 -5.90 26.83 9.42
CA GLU A 170 -6.75 27.19 8.28
C GLU A 170 -6.72 26.13 7.17
N LEU A 171 -5.56 25.49 6.92
CA LEU A 171 -5.44 24.40 5.95
C LEU A 171 -6.19 23.13 6.40
N LEU A 172 -6.13 22.80 7.69
CA LEU A 172 -6.92 21.69 8.26
C LEU A 172 -8.42 21.99 8.18
N HIS A 173 -8.84 23.22 8.48
CA HIS A 173 -10.24 23.64 8.32
C HIS A 173 -10.67 23.58 6.84
N TYR A 174 -9.79 23.98 5.92
CA TYR A 174 -10.03 23.91 4.47
C TYR A 174 -10.29 22.47 3.97
N LEU A 175 -9.56 21.49 4.52
CA LEU A 175 -9.80 20.06 4.27
C LEU A 175 -11.13 19.59 4.87
N ASP A 176 -11.44 19.97 6.11
CA ASP A 176 -12.67 19.59 6.81
C ASP A 176 -13.92 20.08 6.06
N GLU A 177 -13.93 21.32 5.57
CA GLU A 177 -15.04 21.89 4.78
C GLU A 177 -15.34 21.08 3.49
N ARG A 178 -14.33 20.40 2.94
CA ARG A 178 -14.46 19.55 1.74
C ARG A 178 -14.88 18.12 2.09
N GLY A 179 -14.85 17.77 3.37
CA GLY A 179 -15.19 16.45 3.91
C GLY A 179 -13.99 15.54 4.06
N VAL A 180 -12.77 16.08 4.12
CA VAL A 180 -11.56 15.36 4.51
C VAL A 180 -11.36 15.55 6.00
N ASN A 181 -11.91 14.62 6.79
CA ASN A 181 -12.03 14.73 8.24
C ASN A 181 -11.93 13.36 8.93
N ALA A 182 -12.13 13.34 10.26
CA ALA A 182 -11.99 12.13 11.07
C ALA A 182 -12.91 10.98 10.61
N ASP A 183 -14.16 11.26 10.21
CA ASP A 183 -15.08 10.24 9.71
C ASP A 183 -14.56 9.61 8.41
N LEU A 184 -13.95 10.43 7.53
CA LEU A 184 -13.30 9.95 6.33
C LEU A 184 -12.03 9.15 6.66
N ALA A 185 -11.23 9.58 7.64
CA ALA A 185 -10.02 8.88 8.05
C ALA A 185 -10.32 7.44 8.50
N VAL A 186 -11.35 7.24 9.33
CA VAL A 186 -11.82 5.90 9.74
C VAL A 186 -12.22 5.06 8.53
N TYR A 187 -12.95 5.66 7.58
CA TYR A 187 -13.36 4.96 6.36
C TYR A 187 -12.16 4.58 5.47
N ILE A 188 -11.17 5.47 5.32
CA ILE A 188 -9.96 5.23 4.52
C ILE A 188 -9.16 4.06 5.11
N THR A 189 -8.94 4.03 6.43
CA THR A 189 -8.24 2.92 7.08
C THR A 189 -8.97 1.59 6.87
N ALA A 190 -10.29 1.56 7.04
CA ALA A 190 -11.10 0.37 6.82
C ALA A 190 -11.08 -0.08 5.35
N LEU A 191 -11.14 0.87 4.41
CA LEU A 191 -11.10 0.61 2.97
C LEU A 191 -9.73 0.08 2.52
N ASN A 192 -8.63 0.65 3.02
CA ASN A 192 -7.27 0.20 2.77
C ASN A 192 -7.11 -1.29 3.14
N PHE A 193 -7.53 -1.65 4.35
CA PHE A 193 -7.48 -3.03 4.83
C PHE A 193 -8.38 -3.96 4.02
N ASP A 194 -9.64 -3.59 3.75
CA ASP A 194 -10.55 -4.41 2.95
C ASP A 194 -10.00 -4.68 1.54
N LYS A 195 -9.48 -3.64 0.88
CA LYS A 195 -8.93 -3.75 -0.46
C LYS A 195 -7.68 -4.62 -0.49
N GLU A 196 -6.74 -4.41 0.44
CA GLU A 196 -5.53 -5.24 0.55
C GLU A 196 -5.90 -6.71 0.74
N GLN A 197 -6.83 -7.04 1.64
CA GLN A 197 -7.23 -8.42 1.88
C GLN A 197 -7.89 -9.08 0.66
N ARG A 198 -8.70 -8.33 -0.11
CA ARG A 198 -9.28 -8.81 -1.36
C ARG A 198 -8.20 -9.10 -2.41
N GLU A 199 -7.26 -8.19 -2.59
CA GLU A 199 -6.17 -8.34 -3.55
C GLU A 199 -5.20 -9.46 -3.13
N TYR A 200 -4.90 -9.59 -1.85
CA TYR A 200 -4.09 -10.68 -1.29
C TYR A 200 -4.75 -12.04 -1.54
N THR A 201 -6.05 -12.15 -1.26
CA THR A 201 -6.80 -13.40 -1.53
C THR A 201 -6.75 -13.74 -3.01
N GLN A 202 -6.97 -12.77 -3.89
CA GLN A 202 -6.90 -13.00 -5.34
C GLN A 202 -5.48 -13.39 -5.78
N TRP A 203 -4.46 -12.78 -5.19
CA TRP A 203 -3.07 -13.11 -5.47
C TRP A 203 -2.73 -14.56 -5.07
N LEU A 204 -3.22 -15.03 -3.91
CA LEU A 204 -3.07 -16.44 -3.49
C LEU A 204 -3.74 -17.41 -4.47
N GLU A 205 -4.94 -17.09 -4.95
CA GLU A 205 -5.63 -17.89 -5.97
C GLU A 205 -4.83 -17.96 -7.27
N ARG A 206 -4.29 -16.82 -7.73
CA ARG A 206 -3.43 -16.74 -8.92
C ARG A 206 -2.14 -17.53 -8.73
N MET A 207 -1.53 -17.48 -7.54
CA MET A 207 -0.34 -18.26 -7.20
C MET A 207 -0.63 -19.76 -7.22
N GLN A 208 -1.73 -20.19 -6.60
CA GLN A 208 -2.15 -21.59 -6.59
C GLN A 208 -2.37 -22.09 -8.03
N ALA A 209 -3.06 -21.30 -8.86
CA ALA A 209 -3.28 -21.61 -10.26
C ALA A 209 -1.96 -21.73 -11.05
N PHE A 210 -1.01 -20.82 -10.82
CA PHE A 210 0.31 -20.86 -11.45
C PHE A 210 1.10 -22.12 -11.10
N VAL A 211 1.18 -22.47 -9.81
CA VAL A 211 1.94 -23.64 -9.33
C VAL A 211 1.30 -24.97 -9.78
N ALA A 212 -0.02 -24.98 -9.98
CA ALA A 212 -0.73 -26.15 -10.48
C ALA A 212 -0.49 -26.43 -11.98
N GLN A 213 0.07 -25.47 -12.74
CA GLN A 213 0.39 -25.68 -14.15
C GLN A 213 1.48 -26.75 -14.30
N LYS A 214 1.27 -27.69 -15.23
CA LYS A 214 2.34 -28.61 -15.61
C LYS A 214 3.32 -27.90 -16.53
N ALA A 215 4.60 -27.97 -16.20
CA ALA A 215 5.71 -27.58 -17.07
C ALA A 215 5.75 -28.41 -18.36
#